data_AF-A0A961VAA5-F1
#
_entry.id   AF-A0A961VAA5-F1
#
_cell.length_a   1.000
_cell.length_b   1.000
_cell.length_c   1.000
_cell.angle_alpha   90.00
_cell.angle_beta   90.00
_cell.angle_gamma   90.00
#
_symmetry.space_group_name_H-M   'P 1'
#
loop_
_entity.id
_entity.type
_entity.pdbx_description
1 polymer ?
#
loop_
_entity_poly.entity_id
_entity_poly.type
_entity_poly.pdbx_seq_one_letter_code
_entity_poly.pdbx_strand_id
1 'polypeptide(L)'
;MTDRPANRKERRAAGDQTFDEAAFLRCADKFISLANRENKAVKATDLHLAFLFAAARYNAHVGKTVLAVDQHEDFVASMTKTYQEMLRQHLADDSLDPPKG
;
A
#
# COMPACT_ATOMS: atom_id res chain seq x y z
N MET A 1 -2.36 1.78 -45.35
CA MET A 1 -1.67 1.47 -44.08
C MET A 1 -2.44 2.22 -43.00
N THR A 2 -3.37 1.55 -42.33
CA THR A 2 -4.35 2.19 -41.44
C THR A 2 -3.72 2.46 -40.09
N ASP A 3 -3.53 3.74 -39.78
CA ASP A 3 -3.09 4.24 -38.49
C ASP A 3 -4.21 4.00 -37.46
N ARG A 4 -4.02 3.01 -36.59
CA ARG A 4 -5.02 2.62 -35.58
C ARG A 4 -4.68 3.40 -34.31
N PRO A 5 -5.56 4.30 -33.81
CA PRO A 5 -5.23 5.10 -32.63
C PRO A 5 -5.06 4.18 -31.42
N ALA A 6 -3.90 4.30 -30.76
CA ALA A 6 -3.52 3.49 -29.61
C ALA A 6 -4.61 3.51 -28.52
N ASN A 7 -4.97 2.34 -28.01
CA ASN A 7 -6.03 2.17 -27.02
C ASN A 7 -5.60 2.85 -25.70
N ARG A 8 -6.57 3.34 -24.91
CA ARG A 8 -6.36 3.99 -23.60
C ARG A 8 -5.41 3.20 -22.67
N LYS A 9 -5.37 1.87 -22.80
CA LYS A 9 -4.45 0.99 -22.05
C LYS A 9 -2.98 1.18 -22.47
N GLU A 10 -2.69 1.30 -23.76
CA GLU A 10 -1.34 1.51 -24.30
C GLU A 10 -0.82 2.91 -23.93
N ARG A 11 -1.70 3.91 -23.93
CA ARG A 11 -1.37 5.27 -23.48
C ARG A 11 -1.05 5.38 -21.98
N ARG A 12 -1.58 4.49 -21.15
CA ARG A 12 -1.28 4.42 -19.71
C ARG A 12 0.03 3.69 -19.43
N ALA A 13 0.38 2.70 -20.27
CA ALA A 13 1.66 2.00 -20.17
C ALA A 13 2.84 2.86 -20.66
N ALA A 14 2.59 3.84 -21.55
CA ALA A 14 3.60 4.72 -22.12
C ALA A 14 3.78 6.07 -21.37
N GLY A 15 3.12 6.25 -20.21
CA GLY A 15 3.33 7.43 -19.38
C GLY A 15 4.70 7.34 -18.71
N ASP A 16 5.46 8.43 -18.77
CA ASP A 16 6.74 8.62 -18.09
C ASP A 16 6.67 8.07 -16.65
N GLN A 17 7.46 7.04 -16.34
CA GLN A 17 7.37 6.27 -15.09
C GLN A 17 7.99 7.03 -13.91
N THR A 18 7.74 8.33 -13.81
CA THR A 18 8.13 9.10 -12.63
C THR A 18 7.15 8.75 -11.51
N PHE A 19 7.67 8.33 -10.36
CA PHE A 19 6.88 8.08 -9.17
C PHE A 19 6.12 9.36 -8.77
N ASP A 20 4.80 9.34 -8.90
CA ASP A 20 3.92 10.42 -8.43
C ASP A 20 3.59 10.17 -6.96
N GLU A 21 4.38 10.77 -6.07
CA GLU A 21 4.22 10.69 -4.61
C GLU A 21 2.81 11.12 -4.17
N ALA A 22 2.28 12.19 -4.76
CA ALA A 22 0.96 12.70 -4.40
C ALA A 22 -0.14 11.70 -4.80
N ALA A 23 -0.01 11.04 -5.95
CA ALA A 23 -0.92 9.97 -6.33
C ALA A 23 -0.80 8.74 -5.43
N PHE A 24 0.41 8.39 -5.01
CA PHE A 24 0.65 7.32 -4.05
C PHE A 24 -0.03 7.61 -2.70
N LEU A 25 0.20 8.78 -2.11
CA LEU A 25 -0.41 9.18 -0.83
C LEU A 25 -1.94 9.21 -0.92
N ARG A 26 -2.51 9.80 -1.97
CA ARG A 26 -3.97 9.76 -2.21
C ARG A 26 -4.52 8.33 -2.35
N CYS A 27 -3.70 7.39 -2.80
CA CYS A 27 -4.09 5.98 -2.86
C CYS A 27 -4.07 5.36 -1.46
N ALA A 28 -3.01 5.58 -0.69
CA ALA A 28 -2.89 5.14 0.70
C ALA A 28 -4.05 5.66 1.58
N ASP A 29 -4.42 6.93 1.42
CA ASP A 29 -5.53 7.57 2.15
C ASP A 29 -6.87 6.87 1.97
N LYS A 30 -7.09 6.18 0.83
CA LYS A 30 -8.31 5.41 0.60
C LYS A 30 -8.39 4.19 1.51
N PHE A 31 -7.26 3.55 1.79
CA PHE A 31 -7.21 2.44 2.75
C PHE A 31 -7.44 2.92 4.18
N ILE A 32 -6.90 4.08 4.55
CA ILE A 32 -7.16 4.70 5.86
C ILE A 32 -8.62 5.11 6.00
N SER A 33 -9.21 5.71 4.96
CA SER A 33 -10.62 6.07 4.93
C SER A 33 -11.54 4.85 5.07
N LEU A 34 -11.17 3.73 4.43
CA LEU A 34 -11.82 2.44 4.62
C LEU A 34 -11.71 1.98 6.08
N ALA A 35 -10.51 2.00 6.66
CA ALA A 35 -10.28 1.64 8.06
C ALA A 35 -11.19 2.43 9.01
N ASN A 36 -11.22 3.76 8.85
CA ASN A 36 -12.00 4.65 9.69
C ASN A 36 -13.50 4.38 9.58
N ARG A 37 -13.98 3.91 8.43
CA ARG A 37 -15.37 3.50 8.26
C ARG A 37 -15.66 2.19 9.01
N GLU A 38 -14.80 1.19 8.86
CA GLU A 38 -14.99 -0.13 9.50
C GLU A 38 -14.82 -0.06 11.03
N ASN A 39 -13.98 0.86 11.53
CA ASN A 39 -13.77 1.09 12.98
C ASN A 39 -15.05 1.56 13.72
N LYS A 40 -16.10 1.95 12.99
CA LYS A 40 -17.43 2.25 13.58
C LYS A 40 -18.15 1.00 14.08
N ALA A 41 -17.80 -0.18 13.55
CA ALA A 41 -18.45 -1.45 13.85
C ALA A 41 -17.48 -2.50 14.43
N VAL A 42 -16.18 -2.37 14.17
CA VAL A 42 -15.12 -3.29 14.61
C VAL A 42 -14.16 -2.55 15.53
N LYS A 43 -13.69 -3.21 16.60
CA LYS A 43 -12.70 -2.62 17.51
C LYS A 43 -11.40 -2.32 16.74
N ALA A 44 -10.78 -1.17 17.03
CA ALA A 44 -9.51 -0.78 16.42
C ALA A 44 -8.41 -1.85 16.59
N THR A 45 -8.38 -2.53 17.74
CA THR A 45 -7.44 -3.63 18.06
C THR A 45 -7.60 -4.82 17.11
N ASP A 46 -8.82 -5.13 16.70
CA ASP A 46 -9.09 -6.24 15.78
C ASP A 46 -8.90 -5.78 14.33
N LEU A 47 -9.28 -4.53 14.05
CA LEU A 47 -9.19 -3.94 12.73
C LEU A 47 -7.74 -3.79 12.24
N HIS A 48 -6.80 -3.36 13.09
CA HIS A 48 -5.40 -3.24 12.65
C HIS A 48 -4.78 -4.60 12.31
N LEU A 49 -5.18 -5.67 13.00
CA LEU A 49 -4.75 -7.04 12.67
C LEU A 49 -5.38 -7.50 11.35
N ALA A 50 -6.64 -7.16 11.09
CA ALA A 50 -7.29 -7.41 9.80
C ALA A 50 -6.58 -6.67 8.65
N PHE A 51 -6.12 -5.43 8.88
CA PHE A 51 -5.31 -4.69 7.91
C PHE A 51 -3.98 -5.40 7.60
N LEU A 52 -3.26 -5.83 8.64
CA LEU A 52 -2.00 -6.54 8.47
C LEU A 52 -2.18 -7.84 7.67
N PHE A 53 -3.23 -8.60 7.98
CA PHE A 53 -3.59 -9.81 7.24
C PHE A 53 -3.94 -9.53 5.77
N ALA A 54 -4.75 -8.50 5.52
CA ALA A 54 -5.12 -8.11 4.15
C ALA A 54 -3.91 -7.64 3.33
N ALA A 55 -3.02 -6.85 3.94
CA ALA A 55 -1.78 -6.41 3.32
C ALA A 55 -0.89 -7.59 2.95
N ALA A 56 -0.71 -8.57 3.86
CA ALA A 56 0.06 -9.77 3.58
C ALA A 56 -0.48 -10.55 2.38
N ARG A 57 -1.81 -10.73 2.30
CA ARG A 57 -2.46 -11.41 1.15
C ARG A 57 -2.25 -10.68 -0.16
N TYR A 58 -2.40 -9.37 -0.17
CA TYR A 58 -2.20 -8.57 -1.38
C TYR A 58 -0.74 -8.58 -1.83
N ASN A 59 0.20 -8.40 -0.88
CA ASN A 59 1.63 -8.44 -1.16
C ASN A 59 2.09 -9.81 -1.68
N ALA A 60 1.54 -10.91 -1.14
CA ALA A 60 1.80 -12.26 -1.65
C ALA A 60 1.31 -12.43 -3.09
N HIS A 61 0.13 -11.89 -3.43
CA HIS A 61 -0.36 -11.89 -4.81
C HIS A 61 0.57 -11.09 -5.74
N VAL A 62 1.00 -9.90 -5.33
CA VAL A 62 1.94 -9.07 -6.09
C VAL A 62 3.27 -9.80 -6.31
N GLY A 63 3.90 -10.29 -5.24
CA GLY A 63 5.17 -11.02 -5.32
C GLY A 63 5.09 -12.24 -6.23
N LYS A 64 4.05 -13.07 -6.05
CA LYS A 64 3.90 -14.32 -6.82
C LYS A 64 3.42 -14.12 -8.26
N THR A 65 2.47 -13.22 -8.48
CA THR A 65 1.71 -13.17 -9.75
C THR A 65 2.09 -12.00 -10.61
N VAL A 66 2.39 -10.84 -10.01
CA VAL A 66 2.68 -9.60 -10.75
C VAL A 66 4.17 -9.49 -11.03
N LEU A 67 4.99 -9.75 -10.01
CA LEU A 67 6.45 -9.64 -10.08
C LEU A 67 7.13 -10.98 -10.41
N ALA A 68 6.41 -12.10 -10.23
CA ALA A 68 6.94 -13.45 -10.40
C ALA A 68 8.31 -13.64 -9.70
N VAL A 69 8.38 -13.24 -8.43
CA VAL A 69 9.61 -13.34 -7.63
C VAL A 69 10.02 -14.80 -7.45
N ASP A 70 11.25 -15.13 -7.81
CA ASP A 70 11.78 -16.50 -7.64
C ASP A 70 12.11 -16.81 -6.17
N GLN A 71 12.76 -15.87 -5.48
CA GLN A 71 13.18 -16.02 -4.08
C GLN A 71 12.21 -15.33 -3.12
N HIS A 72 11.15 -16.04 -2.72
CA HIS A 72 10.10 -15.46 -1.87
C HIS A 72 10.59 -14.97 -0.50
N GLU A 73 11.56 -15.65 0.12
CA GLU A 73 12.08 -15.25 1.44
C GLU A 73 12.79 -13.89 1.40
N ASP A 74 13.53 -13.60 0.33
CA ASP A 74 14.20 -12.30 0.15
C ASP A 74 13.16 -11.17 0.00
N PHE A 75 12.07 -11.43 -0.72
CA PHE A 75 10.95 -10.50 -0.84
C PHE A 75 10.25 -10.27 0.50
N VAL A 76 10.00 -11.32 1.28
CA VAL A 76 9.44 -11.21 2.63
C VAL A 76 10.36 -10.41 3.55
N ALA A 77 11.66 -10.68 3.53
CA ALA A 77 12.64 -9.95 4.33
C ALA A 77 12.67 -8.46 3.96
N SER A 78 12.66 -8.13 2.66
CA SER A 78 12.61 -6.74 2.20
C SER A 78 11.33 -6.05 2.65
N MET A 79 10.17 -6.67 2.43
CA MET A 79 8.87 -6.07 2.75
C MET A 79 8.69 -5.85 4.26
N THR A 80 9.11 -6.81 5.07
CA THR A 80 9.00 -6.72 6.54
C THR A 80 9.95 -5.67 7.10
N LYS A 81 11.16 -5.52 6.54
CA LYS A 81 12.08 -4.45 6.91
C LYS A 81 11.50 -3.07 6.59
N THR A 82 10.98 -2.87 5.38
CA THR A 82 10.34 -1.60 5.00
C THR A 82 9.16 -1.28 5.92
N TYR A 83 8.32 -2.27 6.24
CA TYR A 83 7.21 -2.08 7.17
C TYR A 83 7.69 -1.68 8.56
N GLN A 84 8.73 -2.33 9.10
CA GLN A 84 9.29 -1.97 10.40
C GLN A 84 9.80 -0.53 10.43
N GLU A 85 10.48 -0.09 9.37
CA GLU A 85 11.00 1.27 9.25
C GLU A 85 9.87 2.31 9.20
N MET A 86 8.87 2.10 8.34
CA MET A 86 7.69 2.98 8.26
C MET A 86 6.92 3.02 9.58
N LEU A 87 6.71 1.87 10.22
CA LEU A 87 6.00 1.80 11.49
C LEU A 87 6.76 2.56 12.59
N ARG A 88 8.08 2.42 12.67
CA ARG A 88 8.91 3.18 13.63
C ARG A 88 8.83 4.68 13.36
N GLN A 89 8.90 5.10 12.10
CA GLN A 89 8.77 6.51 11.72
C GLN A 89 7.43 7.09 12.16
N HIS A 90 6.32 6.39 11.89
CA HIS A 90 5.00 6.86 12.29
C HIS A 90 4.75 6.78 13.80
N LEU A 91 5.32 5.81 14.51
CA LEU A 91 5.24 5.78 15.98
C LEU A 91 6.04 6.89 16.65
N ALA A 92 7.04 7.45 15.96
CA ALA A 92 7.81 8.60 16.42
C ALA A 92 7.17 9.94 15.99
N ASP A 93 5.98 9.92 15.38
CA ASP A 93 5.25 11.12 15.00
C ASP A 93 4.48 11.67 16.21
N ASP A 94 5.02 12.74 16.80
CA ASP A 94 4.43 13.45 17.95
C ASP A 94 3.00 13.96 17.67
N SER A 95 2.57 14.06 16.40
CA SER A 95 1.18 14.44 16.07
C SER A 95 0.15 13.38 16.45
N LEU A 96 0.59 12.15 16.72
CA LEU A 96 -0.25 11.05 17.18
C LEU A 96 -0.35 10.97 18.72
N ASP A 97 0.38 11.81 19.46
CA ASP A 97 0.29 11.84 20.91
C ASP A 97 -1.11 12.28 21.38
N PRO A 98 -1.64 11.69 22.47
CA PRO A 98 -2.86 12.19 23.07
C PRO A 98 -2.66 13.65 23.52
N PRO A 99 -3.69 14.51 23.45
CA PRO A 99 -3.59 15.89 23.91
C PRO A 99 -3.03 15.93 25.33
N LYS A 100 -1.99 16.75 25.56
CA LYS A 100 -1.50 17.01 26.92
C LYS A 100 -2.64 17.72 27.65
N GLY A 101 -3.21 17.04 28.65
CA GLY A 101 -4.31 17.53 29.48
C GLY A 101 -3.94 18.79 30.27
#